data_AF-A0A087U1L8-F1
#
_entry.id   AF-A0A087U1L8-F1
#
_cell.length_a   1.000
_cell.length_b   1.000
_cell.length_c   1.000
_cell.angle_alpha   90.00
_cell.angle_beta   90.00
_cell.angle_gamma   90.00
#
_symmetry.space_group_name_H-M   'P 1'
#
loop_
_entity.id
_entity.type
_entity.pdbx_description
1 polymer ?
#
loop_
_entity_poly.entity_id
_entity_poly.type
_entity_poly.pdbx_seq_one_letter_code
_entity_poly.pdbx_strand_id
1 'polypeptide(L)'
;MKVPIYTLDARKVPLAKAVHFPSARLGRRVHFDIHSRPPALTIDPVKGDDEGTYRCRVEYKRFRTLSYTYELKVVVPPREANIMDERGQRID
;
A
#
# COMPACT_ATOMS: atom_id res chain seq x y z
N MET A 1 11.06 9.37 -13.14
CA MET A 1 9.69 9.60 -12.59
C MET A 1 9.08 8.25 -12.29
N LYS A 2 8.76 7.91 -11.03
CA LYS A 2 8.18 6.60 -10.68
C LYS A 2 6.70 6.56 -11.09
N VAL A 3 6.26 5.50 -11.75
CA VAL A 3 4.87 5.27 -12.15
C VAL A 3 4.01 5.04 -10.89
N PRO A 4 2.87 5.75 -10.70
CA PRO A 4 1.99 5.53 -9.56
C PRO A 4 1.44 4.10 -9.50
N ILE A 5 1.32 3.53 -8.30
CA ILE A 5 0.70 2.21 -8.11
C ILE A 5 -0.82 2.24 -8.23
N TYR A 6 -1.41 3.42 -8.02
CA TYR A 6 -2.82 3.70 -8.11
C TYR A 6 -3.00 5.18 -8.46
N THR A 7 -3.96 5.52 -9.31
CA THR A 7 -4.36 6.91 -9.58
C THR A 7 -5.87 7.01 -9.57
N LEU A 8 -6.37 8.10 -9.00
CA LEU A 8 -7.78 8.43 -8.93
C LEU A 8 -7.95 9.83 -9.51
N ASP A 9 -8.82 9.98 -10.52
CA ASP A 9 -9.14 11.27 -11.13
C ASP A 9 -10.60 11.66 -10.87
N ALA A 10 -10.76 12.65 -10.00
CA ALA A 10 -12.05 13.27 -9.66
C ALA A 10 -12.12 14.74 -10.10
N ARG A 11 -11.29 15.18 -11.07
CA ARG A 11 -11.22 16.61 -11.44
C ARG A 11 -12.49 17.13 -12.14
N LYS A 12 -13.27 16.23 -12.75
CA LYS A 12 -14.49 16.56 -13.51
C LYS A 12 -15.76 15.99 -12.89
N VAL A 13 -15.65 15.19 -11.83
CA VAL A 13 -16.75 14.40 -11.26
C VAL A 13 -16.61 14.34 -9.73
N PRO A 14 -17.70 14.14 -8.97
CA PRO A 14 -17.59 13.87 -7.54
C PRO A 14 -16.70 12.66 -7.24
N LEU A 15 -16.08 12.63 -6.06
CA LEU A 15 -15.14 11.56 -5.66
C LEU A 15 -15.75 10.16 -5.80
N ALA A 16 -17.05 10.01 -5.53
CA ALA A 16 -17.79 8.77 -5.68
C ALA A 16 -17.92 8.23 -7.12
N LYS A 17 -17.63 9.06 -8.12
CA LYS A 17 -17.65 8.70 -9.55
C LYS A 17 -16.27 8.89 -10.19
N ALA A 18 -15.22 8.99 -9.38
CA ALA A 18 -13.86 9.18 -9.87
C ALA A 18 -13.46 8.06 -10.82
N VAL A 19 -12.55 8.36 -11.74
CA VAL A 19 -11.97 7.35 -12.64
C VAL A 19 -10.73 6.77 -11.96
N HIS A 20 -10.65 5.45 -11.90
CA HIS A 20 -9.58 4.73 -11.20
C HIS A 20 -8.64 4.07 -12.20
N PHE A 21 -7.33 4.21 -11.96
CA PHE A 21 -6.26 3.63 -12.78
C PHE A 21 -5.30 2.84 -11.87
N PRO A 22 -5.66 1.60 -11.50
CA PRO A 22 -4.75 0.72 -10.76
C PRO A 22 -3.61 0.23 -11.66
N SER A 23 -2.39 0.15 -11.11
CA SER A 23 -1.27 -0.49 -11.80
C SER A 23 -1.31 -2.01 -11.66
N ALA A 24 -0.67 -2.74 -12.58
CA ALA A 24 -0.54 -4.20 -12.50
C ALA A 24 0.34 -4.68 -11.31
N ARG A 25 1.13 -3.79 -10.68
CA ARG A 25 2.12 -4.17 -9.65
C ARG A 25 1.48 -4.85 -8.43
N LEU A 26 0.34 -4.35 -7.98
CA LEU A 26 -0.40 -4.92 -6.84
C LEU A 26 -1.60 -5.77 -7.30
N GLY A 27 -1.91 -5.75 -8.59
CA GLY A 27 -3.01 -6.50 -9.19
C GLY A 27 -4.35 -6.17 -8.53
N ARG A 28 -5.16 -7.19 -8.26
CA ARG A 28 -6.50 -7.05 -7.66
C ARG A 28 -6.49 -6.80 -6.15
N ARG A 29 -5.31 -6.80 -5.51
CA ARG A 29 -5.17 -6.59 -4.07
C ARG A 29 -5.30 -5.13 -3.64
N VAL A 30 -5.28 -4.20 -4.60
CA VAL A 30 -5.32 -2.77 -4.32
C VAL A 30 -6.66 -2.17 -4.71
N HIS A 31 -7.26 -1.42 -3.79
CA HIS A 31 -8.43 -0.59 -4.06
C HIS A 31 -8.35 0.69 -3.24
N PHE A 32 -9.01 1.75 -3.70
CA PHE A 32 -9.10 3.01 -2.96
C PHE A 32 -10.47 3.11 -2.32
N ASP A 33 -10.52 3.16 -1.00
CA ASP A 33 -11.74 3.35 -0.24
C ASP A 33 -11.99 4.85 -0.05
N ILE A 34 -13.06 5.34 -0.70
CA ILE A 34 -13.49 6.74 -0.62
C ILE A 34 -14.34 7.02 0.63
N HIS A 35 -14.82 5.98 1.30
CA HIS A 35 -15.71 6.07 2.46
C HIS A 35 -14.96 5.98 3.78
N SER A 36 -13.72 5.49 3.78
CA SER A 36 -12.84 5.56 4.94
C SER A 36 -12.57 7.01 5.35
N ARG A 37 -12.26 7.24 6.62
CA ARG A 37 -11.98 8.58 7.17
C ARG A 37 -10.59 8.58 7.83
N PRO A 38 -9.55 9.11 7.16
CA PRO A 38 -9.56 9.70 5.81
C PRO A 38 -9.71 8.65 4.68
N PRO A 39 -10.09 9.07 3.45
CA PRO A 39 -10.05 8.20 2.27
C PRO A 39 -8.66 7.60 2.05
N ALA A 40 -8.58 6.30 1.82
CA ALA A 40 -7.33 5.56 1.90
C ALA A 40 -7.16 4.54 0.77
N LEU A 41 -5.89 4.24 0.45
CA LEU A 41 -5.53 3.12 -0.41
C LEU A 41 -5.37 1.87 0.44
N THR A 42 -6.14 0.83 0.15
CA THR A 42 -6.11 -0.44 0.84
C THR A 42 -5.36 -1.47 0.01
N ILE A 43 -4.48 -2.25 0.65
CA ILE A 43 -3.78 -3.40 0.06
C ILE A 43 -4.18 -4.63 0.86
N ASP A 44 -4.88 -5.57 0.23
CA ASP A 44 -5.38 -6.78 0.87
C ASP A 44 -5.39 -7.98 -0.10
N PRO A 45 -4.72 -9.12 0.22
CA PRO A 45 -3.83 -9.33 1.36
C PRO A 45 -2.50 -8.60 1.19
N VAL A 46 -1.89 -8.19 2.31
CA VAL A 46 -0.52 -7.65 2.36
C VAL A 46 0.52 -8.77 2.25
N LYS A 47 1.64 -8.50 1.59
CA LYS A 47 2.80 -9.39 1.43
C LYS A 47 4.07 -8.71 1.92
N GLY A 48 5.09 -9.50 2.28
CA GLY A 48 6.39 -8.96 2.71
C GLY A 48 7.00 -7.96 1.71
N ASP A 49 6.91 -8.27 0.42
CA ASP A 49 7.41 -7.40 -0.66
C ASP A 49 6.63 -6.08 -0.83
N ASP A 50 5.49 -5.92 -0.14
CA ASP A 50 4.77 -4.65 -0.12
C ASP A 50 5.39 -3.64 0.87
N GLU A 51 6.33 -4.06 1.74
CA GLU A 51 7.05 -3.18 2.67
C GLU A 51 7.76 -2.04 1.95
N GLY A 52 7.70 -0.85 2.56
CA GLY A 52 8.48 0.30 2.12
C GLY A 52 7.76 1.63 2.26
N THR A 53 8.32 2.65 1.61
CA THR A 53 7.81 4.02 1.66
C THR A 53 6.80 4.28 0.53
N TYR A 54 5.58 4.63 0.92
CA TYR A 54 4.50 5.03 0.04
C TYR A 54 4.37 6.56 0.01
N ARG A 55 4.05 7.10 -1.16
CA ARG A 55 3.78 8.53 -1.33
C ARG A 55 2.40 8.75 -1.94
N CYS A 56 1.53 9.42 -1.21
CA CYS A 56 0.26 9.93 -1.72
C CYS A 56 0.47 11.36 -2.22
N ARG A 57 0.07 11.63 -3.47
CA ARG A 57 0.15 12.97 -4.08
C ARG A 57 -1.25 13.38 -4.52
N VAL A 58 -1.67 14.57 -4.09
CA VAL A 58 -2.97 15.15 -4.47
C VAL A 58 -2.71 16.39 -5.31
N GLU A 59 -3.16 16.35 -6.55
CA GLU A 59 -3.04 17.46 -7.51
C GLU A 59 -4.38 18.20 -7.62
N TYR A 60 -4.38 19.48 -7.24
CA TYR A 60 -5.55 20.35 -7.34
C TYR A 60 -5.46 21.27 -8.56
N LYS A 61 -6.62 21.66 -9.12
CA LYS A 61 -6.66 22.60 -10.26
C LYS A 61 -6.20 24.01 -9.90
N ARG A 62 -6.45 24.46 -8.67
CA ARG A 62 -6.22 25.84 -8.20
C ARG A 62 -5.48 25.92 -6.86
N PHE A 63 -4.94 24.81 -6.38
CA PHE A 63 -4.23 24.75 -5.11
C PHE A 63 -2.91 24.03 -5.28
N ARG A 64 -1.96 24.26 -4.37
CA ARG A 64 -0.67 23.56 -4.42
C ARG A 64 -0.88 22.05 -4.35
N THR A 65 0.01 21.31 -5.00
CA THR A 65 0.08 19.85 -4.80
C THR A 65 0.33 19.56 -3.32
N LEU A 66 -0.44 18.65 -2.74
CA LEU A 66 -0.16 18.08 -1.42
C LEU A 66 0.56 16.75 -1.60
N SER A 67 1.53 16.47 -0.73
CA SER A 67 2.28 15.21 -0.73
C SER A 67 2.36 14.68 0.69
N TYR A 68 1.98 13.43 0.86
CA TYR A 68 2.05 12.70 2.12
C TYR A 68 2.93 11.47 1.91
N THR A 69 3.78 11.18 2.89
CA THR A 69 4.67 10.02 2.86
C THR A 69 4.30 9.12 4.03
N TYR A 70 4.16 7.82 3.76
CA TYR A 70 3.80 6.80 4.73
C TYR A 70 4.83 5.68 4.67
N GLU A 71 5.17 5.11 5.82
CA GLU A 71 6.01 3.92 5.92
C GLU A 71 5.12 2.72 6.23
N LEU A 72 5.10 1.73 5.33
CA LEU A 72 4.44 0.45 5.56
C LEU A 72 5.48 -0.56 6.03
N LYS A 73 5.38 -0.99 7.29
CA LYS A 73 6.17 -2.09 7.85
C LYS A 73 5.34 -3.36 7.82
N VAL A 74 5.90 -4.44 7.29
CA VAL A 74 5.19 -5.73 7.16
C VAL A 74 5.85 -6.76 8.06
N VAL A 75 5.14 -7.17 9.12
CA VAL A 75 5.61 -8.23 10.01
C VAL A 75 5.18 -9.58 9.44
N VAL A 76 6.14 -10.35 8.96
CA VAL A 76 5.92 -11.71 8.46
C VAL A 76 6.30 -12.71 9.57
N PRO A 77 5.38 -13.56 10.05
CA PRO A 77 5.70 -14.59 11.03
C PRO A 77 6.77 -15.57 10.51
N PRO A 78 7.66 -16.07 11.39
CA PRO A 78 8.64 -17.10 11.00
C PRO A 78 7.92 -18.37 10.52
N ARG A 79 8.46 -19.00 9.48
CA ARG A 79 7.87 -20.21 8.88
C ARG A 79 8.10 -21.46 9.74
N GLU A 80 9.25 -21.55 10.39
CA GLU A 80 9.64 -22.68 11.23
C GLU A 80 10.46 -22.19 12.43
N ALA A 81 10.17 -22.72 13.61
CA ALA A 81 11.00 -22.52 14.80
C ALA A 81 12.10 -23.58 14.80
N ASN A 82 13.35 -23.16 14.63
CA ASN A 82 14.50 -24.05 14.78
C ASN A 82 14.99 -23.94 16.22
N ILE A 83 14.50 -24.82 17.10
CA ILE A 83 15.01 -24.93 18.47
C ILE A 83 16.33 -25.71 18.39
N MET A 84 17.41 -25.12 18.92
CA MET A 84 18.73 -25.74 18.95
C MET A 84 19.23 -25.85 20.40
N ASP A 85 19.94 -26.93 20.71
CA ASP A 85 20.63 -27.08 21.99
C ASP A 85 21.95 -26.27 22.03
N GLU A 86 22.68 -26.31 23.16
CA GLU A 86 23.97 -25.62 23.33
C GLU A 86 25.06 -26.07 22.35
N ARG A 87 24.86 -27.21 21.66
CA ARG A 87 25.78 -27.79 20.68
C ARG A 87 25.35 -27.51 19.24
N GLY A 88 24.25 -26.76 19.04
CA GLY A 88 23.69 -26.45 17.72
C GLY A 88 22.89 -27.60 17.09
N GLN A 89 22.54 -28.63 17.86
CA GLN A 89 21.71 -29.73 17.39
C GLN A 89 20.23 -29.34 17.45
N ARG A 90 19.48 -29.58 16.36
CA ARG A 90 18.03 -29.37 16.34
C ARG A 90 17.37 -30.27 17.38
N ILE A 91 16.57 -29.66 18.26
CA ILE A 91 15.69 -30.35 19.20
C ILE A 91 14.32 -30.40 18.54
N ASP A 92 13.87 -31.61 18.18
CA ASP A 92 12.51 -31.85 17.71
C ASP A 92 11.51 -31.92 18.87
#